data_AF-A0A7C8IE25-F1
#
_entry.id   AF-A0A7C8IE25-F1
#
_cell.length_a   1.000
_cell.length_b   1.000
_cell.length_c   1.000
_cell.angle_alpha   90.00
_cell.angle_beta   90.00
_cell.angle_gamma   90.00
#
_symmetry.space_group_name_H-M   'P 1'
#
loop_
_entity.id
_entity.type
_entity.pdbx_description
1 polymer ?
#
loop_
_entity_poly.entity_id
_entity_poly.type
_entity_poly.pdbx_seq_one_letter_code
_entity_poly.pdbx_strand_id
1 'polypeptide(L)'
;MQPQSILAANKLGAKLVEFDVQVTKDLVPVLYHDYSLSESGTDVPIHDVNLDQFMLVAALQSPQSHPPSAIGLTTVSPDKSSNKGIKRSRSDTDAREESTDTHKRLRCTEEYIRNGVKPNTRGDFIQGSFVTLEDVLRQVPEHIGFNVEIKYPRICESRRAGHAPIALELNTFIDRTLRMLERYAGARTIILSAFTPEVCILLALKQKAYPVLFITGAETPAKDDHDVRASSLDMAVRFVNQWDLAGIVVAAKPLVACPRLIGYVKGLGLVCASYGPLNEEPENVKIQADAGIDFVITDRVALISKSLEDVDS
;
A
#
# COMPACT_ATOMS: atom_id res chain seq x y z
N MET A 1 4.85 4.32 -0.53
CA MET A 1 4.50 5.76 -0.63
C MET A 1 5.53 6.59 0.15
N GLN A 2 5.94 7.77 -0.35
CA GLN A 2 6.94 8.65 0.29
C GLN A 2 6.31 9.88 0.95
N PRO A 3 6.95 10.50 1.98
CA PRO A 3 6.56 11.80 2.49
C PRO A 3 6.45 12.87 1.39
N GLN A 4 7.35 12.90 0.40
CA GLN A 4 7.23 13.87 -0.70
C GLN A 4 6.00 13.59 -1.60
N SER A 5 5.66 12.32 -1.84
CA SER A 5 4.44 11.95 -2.59
C SER A 5 3.19 12.40 -1.85
N ILE A 6 3.16 12.25 -0.52
CA ILE A 6 2.05 12.72 0.34
C ILE A 6 1.92 14.24 0.25
N LEU A 7 3.03 14.96 0.36
CA LEU A 7 3.05 16.43 0.22
C LEU A 7 2.61 16.89 -1.17
N ALA A 8 2.98 16.14 -2.22
CA ALA A 8 2.56 16.42 -3.58
C ALA A 8 1.05 16.20 -3.75
N ALA A 9 0.51 15.08 -3.27
CA ALA A 9 -0.93 14.79 -3.33
C ALA A 9 -1.76 15.90 -2.64
N ASN A 10 -1.34 16.34 -1.45
CA ASN A 10 -2.00 17.45 -0.75
C ASN A 10 -1.96 18.77 -1.55
N LYS A 11 -0.83 19.09 -2.18
CA LYS A 11 -0.72 20.28 -3.05
C LYS A 11 -1.62 20.20 -4.29
N LEU A 12 -1.97 18.99 -4.72
CA LEU A 12 -2.87 18.74 -5.84
C LEU A 12 -4.36 18.69 -5.44
N GLY A 13 -4.68 18.94 -4.17
CA GLY A 13 -6.06 19.04 -3.68
C GLY A 13 -6.55 17.88 -2.84
N ALA A 14 -5.72 16.86 -2.56
CA ALA A 14 -6.12 15.76 -1.67
C ALA A 14 -6.30 16.25 -0.23
N LYS A 15 -7.50 16.06 0.34
CA LYS A 15 -7.80 16.37 1.76
C LYS A 15 -7.25 15.30 2.71
N LEU A 16 -7.27 14.05 2.28
CA LEU A 16 -6.64 12.93 2.95
C LEU A 16 -5.72 12.22 1.96
N VAL A 17 -4.61 11.67 2.47
CA VAL A 17 -3.75 10.78 1.70
C VAL A 17 -3.88 9.37 2.25
N GLU A 18 -4.17 8.43 1.36
CA GLU A 18 -4.29 7.01 1.68
C GLU A 18 -2.94 6.31 1.58
N PHE A 19 -2.67 5.34 2.47
CA PHE A 19 -1.56 4.41 2.32
C PHE A 19 -1.76 3.15 3.16
N ASP A 20 -1.15 2.07 2.69
CA ASP A 20 -1.11 0.79 3.40
C ASP A 20 -0.04 0.73 4.48
N VAL A 21 -0.40 0.19 5.64
CA VAL A 21 0.52 -0.15 6.73
C VAL A 21 0.61 -1.66 6.89
N GLN A 22 1.85 -2.15 6.83
CA GLN A 22 2.24 -3.51 7.23
C GLN A 22 3.22 -3.48 8.41
N VAL A 23 3.50 -4.63 9.01
CA VAL A 23 4.41 -4.72 10.16
C VAL A 23 5.51 -5.74 9.86
N THR A 24 6.76 -5.33 10.04
CA THR A 24 7.95 -6.17 9.86
C THR A 24 8.07 -7.23 10.96
N LYS A 25 8.98 -8.18 10.77
CA LYS A 25 9.27 -9.25 11.74
C LYS A 25 9.66 -8.74 13.13
N ASP A 26 10.41 -7.65 13.18
CA ASP A 26 10.83 -6.93 14.38
C ASP A 26 9.80 -5.90 14.89
N LEU A 27 8.55 -6.04 14.43
CA LEU A 27 7.37 -5.31 14.89
C LEU A 27 7.41 -3.80 14.59
N VAL A 28 7.99 -3.41 13.45
CA VAL A 28 8.01 -2.01 13.00
C VAL A 28 6.93 -1.79 11.93
N PRO A 29 5.98 -0.86 12.15
CA PRO A 29 5.02 -0.49 11.12
C PRO A 29 5.68 0.25 9.95
N VAL A 30 5.48 -0.25 8.74
CA VAL A 30 6.06 0.24 7.48
C VAL A 30 4.97 0.51 6.44
N LEU A 31 5.21 1.47 5.54
CA LEU A 31 4.28 1.77 4.45
C LEU A 31 4.62 0.95 3.22
N TYR A 32 3.77 -0.03 2.90
CA TYR A 32 4.01 -0.94 1.77
C TYR A 32 2.73 -1.65 1.33
N HIS A 33 2.46 -1.62 0.02
CA HIS A 33 1.21 -2.10 -0.55
C HIS A 33 1.20 -3.61 -0.86
N ASP A 34 2.30 -4.20 -1.31
CA ASP A 34 2.25 -5.61 -1.76
C ASP A 34 2.42 -6.55 -0.55
N TYR A 35 1.81 -7.73 -0.60
CA TYR A 35 2.00 -8.71 0.49
C TYR A 35 3.40 -9.35 0.47
N SER A 36 4.09 -9.27 -0.66
CA SER A 36 5.41 -9.83 -0.90
C SER A 36 6.41 -8.73 -1.20
N LEU A 37 7.62 -8.81 -0.63
CA LEU A 37 8.75 -7.95 -0.97
C LEU A 37 9.42 -8.41 -2.28
N SER A 38 8.67 -8.44 -3.37
CA SER A 38 9.13 -9.03 -4.62
C SER A 38 10.32 -8.28 -5.25
N GLU A 39 10.56 -7.02 -4.84
CA GLU A 39 11.71 -6.20 -5.25
C GLU A 39 13.05 -6.84 -4.87
N SER A 40 13.06 -7.70 -3.86
CA SER A 40 14.22 -8.52 -3.50
C SER A 40 14.57 -9.58 -4.56
N GLY A 41 13.67 -9.83 -5.51
CA GLY A 41 13.72 -10.97 -6.43
C GLY A 41 13.17 -12.26 -5.83
N THR A 42 12.55 -12.20 -4.66
CA THR A 42 11.88 -13.33 -4.00
C THR A 42 10.59 -12.84 -3.33
N ASP A 43 9.54 -13.65 -3.36
CA ASP A 43 8.26 -13.30 -2.73
C ASP A 43 8.28 -13.63 -1.23
N VAL A 44 9.01 -12.81 -0.45
CA VAL A 44 9.07 -12.92 1.01
C VAL A 44 7.96 -12.06 1.63
N PRO A 45 7.13 -12.61 2.55
CA PRO A 45 6.14 -11.81 3.27
C PRO A 45 6.78 -10.69 4.09
N ILE A 46 6.12 -9.53 4.20
CA ILE A 46 6.65 -8.40 4.98
C ILE A 46 6.89 -8.74 6.45
N HIS A 47 6.05 -9.60 7.03
CA HIS A 47 6.21 -10.04 8.42
C HIS A 47 7.38 -11.01 8.66
N ASP A 48 8.07 -11.47 7.61
CA ASP A 48 9.24 -12.35 7.71
C ASP A 48 10.57 -11.60 7.55
N VAL A 49 10.54 -10.31 7.17
CA VAL A 49 11.72 -9.46 7.02
C VAL A 49 11.85 -8.48 8.19
N ASN A 50 13.08 -8.26 8.68
CA ASN A 50 13.36 -7.19 9.63
C ASN A 50 13.37 -5.82 8.92
N LEU A 51 13.21 -4.74 9.68
CA LEU A 51 13.23 -3.38 9.14
C LEU A 51 14.50 -3.10 8.29
N ASP A 52 15.68 -3.45 8.79
CA ASP A 52 16.93 -3.20 8.06
C ASP A 52 16.97 -3.90 6.71
N GLN A 53 16.44 -5.12 6.62
CA GLN A 53 16.36 -5.88 5.37
C GLN A 53 15.37 -5.23 4.40
N PHE A 54 14.21 -4.83 4.93
CA PHE A 54 13.20 -4.11 4.17
C PHE A 54 13.79 -2.81 3.58
N MET A 55 14.43 -1.98 4.41
CA MET A 55 15.04 -0.72 3.97
C MET A 55 16.20 -0.92 2.98
N LEU A 56 16.98 -1.99 3.12
CA LEU A 56 18.06 -2.33 2.19
C LEU A 56 17.53 -2.60 0.78
N VAL A 57 16.42 -3.32 0.66
CA VAL A 57 15.81 -3.60 -0.65
C VAL A 57 15.46 -2.29 -1.36
N ALA A 58 14.91 -1.31 -0.65
CA ALA A 58 14.64 0.01 -1.23
C ALA A 58 15.90 0.73 -1.71
N ALA A 59 16.99 0.65 -0.94
CA ALA A 59 18.26 1.28 -1.30
C ALA A 59 18.85 0.68 -2.59
N LEU A 60 18.72 -0.63 -2.78
CA LEU A 60 19.20 -1.34 -3.99
C LEU A 60 18.40 -1.01 -5.25
N GLN A 61 17.18 -0.46 -5.12
CA GLN A 61 16.38 -0.01 -6.24
C GLN A 61 16.68 1.43 -6.67
N SER A 62 17.39 2.18 -5.83
CA SER A 62 17.73 3.57 -6.14
C SER A 62 18.82 3.61 -7.22
N PRO A 63 18.68 4.39 -8.31
CA PRO A 63 19.67 4.49 -9.39
C PRO A 63 21.06 5.01 -9.00
N GLN A 64 21.33 5.22 -7.70
CA GLN A 64 22.56 5.83 -7.17
C GLN A 64 23.38 4.91 -6.26
N SER A 65 22.96 3.66 -6.03
CA SER A 65 23.73 2.76 -5.14
C SER A 65 24.91 2.12 -5.87
N HIS A 66 26.11 2.71 -5.74
CA HIS A 66 27.35 1.99 -6.00
C HIS A 66 27.43 0.75 -5.10
N PRO A 67 27.83 -0.42 -5.62
CA PRO A 67 27.92 -1.63 -4.81
C PRO A 67 28.95 -1.43 -3.68
N PRO A 68 28.67 -1.87 -2.45
CA PRO A 68 29.66 -1.85 -1.38
C PRO A 68 30.84 -2.73 -1.79
N SER A 69 32.03 -2.14 -1.78
CA SER A 69 33.27 -2.84 -2.11
C SER A 69 33.42 -4.05 -1.20
N ALA A 70 33.57 -5.23 -1.80
CA ALA A 70 33.69 -6.50 -1.10
C ALA A 70 34.78 -6.41 0.01
N ILE A 71 34.39 -6.82 1.21
CA ILE A 71 35.25 -6.93 2.39
C ILE A 71 36.45 -7.81 2.03
N GLY A 72 37.64 -7.23 2.10
CA GLY A 72 38.89 -7.86 1.72
C GLY A 72 39.23 -9.06 2.61
N LEU A 73 39.16 -10.26 2.04
CA LEU A 73 39.85 -11.43 2.57
C LEU A 73 41.33 -11.33 2.18
N THR A 74 42.16 -11.03 3.16
CA THR A 74 43.61 -11.08 3.07
C THR A 74 44.08 -12.53 2.97
N THR A 75 44.51 -12.94 1.77
CA THR A 75 45.26 -14.19 1.59
C THR A 75 46.67 -13.90 1.12
N VAL A 76 47.60 -14.45 1.88
CA VAL A 76 49.07 -14.30 1.87
C VAL A 76 49.69 -14.78 0.54
N SER A 77 50.66 -14.01 0.05
CA SER A 77 51.49 -14.33 -1.13
C SER A 77 52.36 -15.59 -0.91
N PRO A 78 52.73 -16.29 -1.99
CA PRO A 78 54.16 -16.41 -2.28
C PRO A 78 54.51 -16.19 -3.76
N ASP A 79 55.81 -16.11 -3.96
CA ASP A 79 56.56 -15.39 -4.99
C ASP A 79 56.87 -16.21 -6.27
N LYS A 80 57.27 -15.48 -7.33
CA LYS A 80 58.07 -15.84 -8.53
C LYS A 80 57.40 -16.33 -9.84
N SER A 81 57.48 -15.42 -10.82
CA SER A 81 58.17 -15.55 -12.12
C SER A 81 57.37 -15.60 -13.44
N SER A 82 57.81 -14.73 -14.36
CA SER A 82 57.73 -14.75 -15.84
C SER A 82 56.43 -14.36 -16.57
N ASN A 83 56.36 -13.06 -16.87
CA ASN A 83 56.12 -12.45 -18.19
C ASN A 83 55.27 -13.20 -19.24
N LYS A 84 54.04 -12.71 -19.51
CA LYS A 84 53.45 -12.52 -20.86
C LYS A 84 52.08 -11.81 -20.79
N GLY A 85 52.02 -10.61 -21.38
CA GLY A 85 50.85 -9.93 -21.95
C GLY A 85 49.51 -9.98 -21.22
N ILE A 86 49.25 -9.05 -20.31
CA ILE A 86 47.89 -8.79 -19.81
C ILE A 86 47.18 -7.83 -20.78
N LYS A 87 46.26 -8.37 -21.59
CA LYS A 87 45.18 -7.57 -22.16
C LYS A 87 44.38 -7.00 -20.99
N ARG A 88 44.44 -5.68 -20.81
CA ARG A 88 43.55 -4.97 -19.89
C ARG A 88 42.11 -5.14 -20.41
N SER A 89 41.38 -6.08 -19.85
CA SER A 89 39.92 -6.08 -19.91
C SER A 89 39.45 -4.85 -19.14
N ARG A 90 39.15 -3.78 -19.88
CA ARG A 90 38.36 -2.67 -19.35
C ARG A 90 36.93 -3.18 -19.30
N SER A 91 36.44 -3.52 -18.12
CA SER A 91 34.99 -3.67 -17.92
C SER A 91 34.40 -2.27 -17.96
N ASP A 92 33.93 -1.89 -19.14
CA ASP A 92 33.03 -0.76 -19.33
C ASP A 92 31.68 -1.22 -18.76
N THR A 93 31.35 -0.78 -17.55
CA THR A 93 30.01 -1.03 -16.99
C THR A 93 29.09 0.00 -17.62
N ASP A 94 28.43 -0.43 -18.70
CA ASP A 94 27.42 0.34 -19.41
C ASP A 94 26.22 0.52 -18.46
N ALA A 95 25.83 1.77 -18.19
CA ALA A 95 24.68 2.13 -17.35
C ALA A 95 23.33 1.57 -17.88
N ARG A 96 23.35 0.87 -19.03
CA ARG A 96 22.26 0.10 -19.59
C ARG A 96 22.03 -1.26 -18.92
N GLU A 97 22.98 -1.83 -18.18
CA GLU A 97 22.79 -3.15 -17.53
C GLU A 97 21.93 -3.09 -16.25
N GLU A 98 21.92 -1.97 -15.54
CA GLU A 98 21.29 -1.85 -14.22
C GLU A 98 19.76 -1.89 -14.28
N SER A 99 19.15 -1.28 -15.31
CA SER A 99 17.70 -1.40 -15.55
C SER A 99 17.28 -2.82 -15.93
N THR A 100 18.21 -3.65 -16.44
CA THR A 100 17.96 -5.05 -16.78
C THR A 100 17.98 -5.96 -15.56
N ASP A 101 18.68 -5.62 -14.48
CA ASP A 101 18.86 -6.50 -13.32
C ASP A 101 17.59 -6.55 -12.45
N THR A 102 16.98 -5.40 -12.15
CA THR A 102 15.67 -5.35 -11.48
C THR A 102 14.58 -6.02 -12.31
N HIS A 103 14.56 -5.80 -13.64
CA HIS A 103 13.64 -6.49 -14.54
C HIS A 103 13.88 -8.00 -14.61
N LYS A 104 15.11 -8.48 -14.41
CA LYS A 104 15.41 -9.92 -14.31
C LYS A 104 14.91 -10.50 -12.99
N ARG A 105 15.13 -9.81 -11.86
CA ARG A 105 14.67 -10.23 -10.52
C ARG A 105 13.16 -10.42 -10.46
N LEU A 106 12.40 -9.49 -11.07
CA LEU A 106 10.95 -9.50 -11.03
C LEU A 106 10.30 -10.59 -11.91
N ARG A 107 11.02 -11.18 -12.88
CA ARG A 107 10.44 -12.21 -13.77
C ARG A 107 10.03 -13.50 -13.06
N CYS A 108 10.66 -13.77 -11.91
CA CYS A 108 10.46 -15.01 -11.16
C CYS A 108 9.41 -14.87 -10.05
N THR A 109 8.80 -13.69 -9.89
CA THR A 109 7.82 -13.45 -8.84
C THR A 109 6.46 -14.00 -9.25
N GLU A 110 5.69 -14.49 -8.29
CA GLU A 110 4.36 -15.06 -8.49
C GLU A 110 3.43 -14.06 -9.21
N GLU A 111 3.54 -12.78 -8.87
CA GLU A 111 2.74 -11.74 -9.50
C GLU A 111 3.10 -11.54 -10.99
N TYR A 112 4.39 -11.54 -11.33
CA TYR A 112 4.83 -11.44 -12.73
C TYR A 112 4.46 -12.70 -13.52
N ILE A 113 4.58 -13.89 -12.91
CA ILE A 113 4.17 -15.16 -13.53
C ILE A 113 2.66 -15.16 -13.83
N ARG A 114 1.84 -14.64 -12.92
CA ARG A 114 0.38 -14.60 -13.07
C ARG A 114 -0.10 -13.52 -14.04
N ASN A 115 0.45 -12.31 -13.95
CA ASN A 115 -0.07 -11.12 -14.62
C ASN A 115 0.77 -10.68 -15.83
N GLY A 116 1.96 -11.24 -16.02
CA GLY A 116 2.92 -10.87 -17.07
C GLY A 116 3.63 -9.53 -16.86
N VAL A 117 3.18 -8.72 -15.89
CA VAL A 117 3.71 -7.40 -15.52
C VAL A 117 3.46 -7.18 -14.03
N LYS A 118 4.40 -6.55 -13.31
CA LYS A 118 4.16 -6.05 -11.94
C LYS A 118 3.59 -4.63 -12.02
N PRO A 119 2.45 -4.29 -11.39
CA PRO A 119 2.03 -2.90 -11.21
C PRO A 119 3.21 -2.09 -10.63
N ASN A 120 3.40 -0.83 -11.04
CA ASN A 120 4.54 0.01 -10.62
C ASN A 120 5.94 -0.34 -11.21
N THR A 121 6.05 -1.22 -12.22
CA THR A 121 7.30 -1.39 -13.01
C THR A 121 7.34 -0.58 -14.31
N ARG A 122 6.21 -0.04 -14.75
CA ARG A 122 6.17 0.85 -15.92
C ARG A 122 6.59 2.26 -15.50
N GLY A 123 7.88 2.55 -15.62
CA GLY A 123 8.52 3.83 -16.00
C GLY A 123 8.12 5.19 -15.42
N ASP A 124 6.94 5.35 -14.83
CA ASP A 124 6.30 6.64 -14.53
C ASP A 124 6.01 6.83 -13.03
N PHE A 125 6.31 5.84 -12.19
CA PHE A 125 6.24 5.99 -10.73
C PHE A 125 7.63 6.22 -10.17
N ILE A 126 7.78 7.27 -9.36
CA ILE A 126 8.93 7.43 -8.48
C ILE A 126 8.88 6.24 -7.52
N GLN A 127 9.64 5.18 -7.80
CA GLN A 127 10.00 4.17 -6.81
C GLN A 127 10.85 4.88 -5.76
N GLY A 128 10.17 5.53 -4.81
CA GLY A 128 10.81 6.13 -3.67
C GLY A 128 11.32 5.05 -2.73
N SER A 129 12.15 5.44 -1.76
CA SER A 129 12.59 4.54 -0.71
C SER A 129 11.39 3.87 0.01
N PHE A 130 11.63 2.85 0.82
CA PHE A 130 10.59 2.46 1.78
C PHE A 130 10.68 3.36 3.00
N VAL A 131 9.57 3.50 3.72
CA VAL A 131 9.48 4.38 4.91
C VAL A 131 8.69 3.70 6.01
N THR A 132 8.99 4.07 7.25
CA THR A 132 8.20 3.65 8.40
C THR A 132 6.98 4.54 8.57
N LEU A 133 5.95 4.05 9.27
CA LEU A 133 4.82 4.88 9.67
C LEU A 133 5.25 6.04 10.57
N GLU A 134 6.23 5.80 11.44
CA GLU A 134 6.80 6.80 12.32
C GLU A 134 7.47 7.95 11.54
N ASP A 135 8.23 7.63 10.49
CA ASP A 135 8.84 8.62 9.60
C ASP A 135 7.79 9.52 8.96
N VAL A 136 6.72 8.92 8.42
CA VAL A 136 5.64 9.67 7.77
C VAL A 136 4.90 10.57 8.76
N LEU A 137 4.54 10.04 9.93
CA LEU A 137 3.80 10.81 10.95
C LEU A 137 4.59 12.05 11.43
N ARG A 138 5.93 11.95 11.50
CA ARG A 138 6.80 13.05 11.91
C ARG A 138 7.13 14.05 10.81
N GLN A 139 7.35 13.59 9.59
CA GLN A 139 7.86 14.44 8.51
C GLN A 139 6.73 15.18 7.78
N VAL A 140 5.54 14.60 7.74
CA VAL A 140 4.37 15.24 7.13
C VAL A 140 3.73 16.22 8.12
N PRO A 141 3.31 17.42 7.70
CA PRO A 141 2.56 18.34 8.56
C PRO A 141 1.23 17.78 9.08
N GLU A 142 0.80 18.19 10.27
CA GLU A 142 -0.43 17.69 10.92
C GLU A 142 -1.74 18.07 10.21
N HIS A 143 -1.74 19.15 9.41
CA HIS A 143 -2.93 19.59 8.67
C HIS A 143 -3.31 18.66 7.52
N ILE A 144 -2.41 17.76 7.10
CA ILE A 144 -2.66 16.78 6.05
C ILE A 144 -3.23 15.53 6.71
N GLY A 145 -4.48 15.21 6.42
CA GLY A 145 -5.14 14.02 6.97
C GLY A 145 -4.68 12.73 6.32
N PHE A 146 -4.81 11.60 7.03
CA PHE A 146 -4.49 10.28 6.50
C PHE A 146 -5.67 9.33 6.52
N ASN A 147 -5.78 8.51 5.47
CA ASN A 147 -6.51 7.25 5.51
C ASN A 147 -5.46 6.13 5.66
N VAL A 148 -5.34 5.56 6.85
CA VAL A 148 -4.38 4.50 7.16
C VAL A 148 -5.06 3.16 6.91
N GLU A 149 -4.76 2.54 5.78
CA GLU A 149 -5.22 1.18 5.49
C GLU A 149 -4.35 0.17 6.25
N ILE A 150 -4.98 -0.63 7.11
CA ILE A 150 -4.33 -1.72 7.80
C ILE A 150 -4.33 -2.95 6.89
N LYS A 151 -3.18 -3.18 6.24
CA LYS A 151 -3.00 -4.27 5.30
C LYS A 151 -2.57 -5.55 6.01
N TYR A 152 -3.56 -6.27 6.53
CA TYR A 152 -3.35 -7.60 7.10
C TYR A 152 -3.86 -8.67 6.14
N PRO A 153 -3.03 -9.63 5.70
CA PRO A 153 -3.41 -10.57 4.66
C PRO A 153 -4.53 -11.50 5.10
N ARG A 154 -5.59 -11.59 4.30
CA ARG A 154 -6.61 -12.63 4.44
C ARG A 154 -6.09 -13.96 3.88
N ILE A 155 -6.69 -15.08 4.26
CA ILE A 155 -6.25 -16.43 3.83
C ILE A 155 -6.20 -16.54 2.29
N CYS A 156 -7.20 -16.03 1.59
CA CYS A 156 -7.27 -16.04 0.13
C CYS A 156 -6.16 -15.16 -0.50
N GLU A 157 -5.82 -14.04 0.13
CA GLU A 157 -4.75 -13.15 -0.32
C GLU A 157 -3.37 -13.75 -0.08
N SER A 158 -3.11 -14.34 1.10
CA SER A 158 -1.88 -15.09 1.37
C SER A 158 -1.66 -16.20 0.33
N ARG A 159 -2.71 -16.99 0.04
CA ARG A 159 -2.65 -18.05 -0.97
C ARG A 159 -2.34 -17.51 -2.36
N ARG A 160 -2.99 -16.41 -2.76
CA ARG A 160 -2.75 -15.73 -4.04
C ARG A 160 -1.38 -15.08 -4.14
N ALA A 161 -0.74 -14.77 -3.02
CA ALA A 161 0.64 -14.29 -2.94
C ALA A 161 1.68 -15.43 -2.85
N GLY A 162 1.23 -16.70 -2.87
CA GLY A 162 2.13 -17.86 -2.75
C GLY A 162 2.65 -18.09 -1.33
N HIS A 163 2.05 -17.46 -0.33
CA HIS A 163 2.48 -17.53 1.07
C HIS A 163 1.70 -18.60 1.84
N ALA A 164 2.37 -19.20 2.82
CA ALA A 164 1.66 -19.91 3.87
C ALA A 164 0.71 -18.92 4.58
N PRO A 165 -0.48 -19.35 5.03
CA PRO A 165 -1.41 -18.50 5.79
C PRO A 165 -0.92 -18.32 7.24
N ILE A 166 0.34 -17.94 7.39
CA ILE A 166 1.00 -17.57 8.63
C ILE A 166 1.10 -16.05 8.58
N ALA A 167 0.79 -15.41 9.70
CA ALA A 167 0.90 -13.97 9.85
C ALA A 167 1.20 -13.66 11.32
N LEU A 168 1.63 -12.42 11.59
CA LEU A 168 1.80 -11.94 12.95
C LEU A 168 0.49 -12.07 13.73
N GLU A 169 0.60 -12.30 15.04
CA GLU A 169 -0.56 -12.28 15.92
C GLU A 169 -1.25 -10.92 15.80
N LEU A 170 -2.57 -10.97 15.56
CA LEU A 170 -3.32 -9.83 15.08
C LEU A 170 -3.39 -8.69 16.10
N ASN A 171 -3.55 -8.98 17.40
CA ASN A 171 -3.52 -7.93 18.43
C ASN A 171 -2.17 -7.21 18.45
N THR A 172 -1.08 -7.95 18.36
CA THR A 172 0.27 -7.41 18.33
C THR A 172 0.43 -6.51 17.12
N PHE A 173 0.02 -6.95 15.93
CA PHE A 173 0.06 -6.13 14.72
C PHE A 173 -0.66 -4.78 14.94
N ILE A 174 -1.92 -4.84 15.38
CA ILE A 174 -2.76 -3.66 15.56
C ILE A 174 -2.20 -2.72 16.63
N ASP A 175 -1.74 -3.27 17.75
CA ASP A 175 -1.17 -2.49 18.84
C ASP A 175 0.08 -1.72 18.40
N ARG A 176 0.91 -2.29 17.51
CA ARG A 176 2.09 -1.58 16.99
C ARG A 176 1.69 -0.36 16.18
N THR A 177 0.71 -0.50 15.29
CA THR A 177 0.21 0.63 14.48
C THR A 177 -0.47 1.69 15.34
N LEU A 178 -1.39 1.30 16.23
CA LEU A 178 -2.11 2.23 17.10
C LEU A 178 -1.15 3.01 18.01
N ARG A 179 -0.11 2.38 18.56
CA ARG A 179 0.91 3.08 19.37
C ARG A 179 1.67 4.14 18.58
N MET A 180 1.92 3.94 17.30
CA MET A 180 2.57 4.97 16.46
C MET A 180 1.63 6.15 16.25
N LEU A 181 0.35 5.89 15.97
CA LEU A 181 -0.66 6.92 15.80
C LEU A 181 -0.86 7.72 17.10
N GLU A 182 -1.02 7.05 18.24
CA GLU A 182 -1.17 7.69 19.56
C GLU A 182 0.00 8.63 19.88
N ARG A 183 1.24 8.24 19.53
CA ARG A 183 2.45 9.01 19.85
C ARG A 183 2.71 10.16 18.89
N TYR A 184 2.40 10.00 17.60
CA TYR A 184 2.91 10.90 16.57
C TYR A 184 1.83 11.48 15.63
N ALA A 185 0.56 11.06 15.73
CA ALA A 185 -0.49 11.64 14.89
C ALA A 185 -0.85 13.08 15.31
N GLY A 186 -0.68 13.44 16.58
CA GLY A 186 -1.01 14.78 17.07
C GLY A 186 -2.51 15.11 16.87
N ALA A 187 -2.80 16.29 16.33
CA ALA A 187 -4.17 16.71 16.01
C ALA A 187 -4.60 16.33 14.59
N ARG A 188 -3.81 15.53 13.87
CA ARG A 188 -4.09 15.12 12.49
C ARG A 188 -5.41 14.34 12.39
N THR A 189 -6.19 14.65 11.36
CA THR A 189 -7.34 13.84 10.97
C THR A 189 -6.87 12.48 10.46
N ILE A 190 -7.26 11.41 11.15
CA ILE A 190 -6.96 10.03 10.76
C ILE A 190 -8.26 9.28 10.54
N ILE A 191 -8.35 8.55 9.42
CA ILE A 191 -9.31 7.48 9.18
C ILE A 191 -8.53 6.17 9.20
N LEU A 192 -9.09 5.13 9.82
CA LEU A 192 -8.55 3.78 9.72
C LEU A 192 -9.43 2.98 8.77
N SER A 193 -8.82 2.20 7.89
CA SER A 193 -9.56 1.33 6.97
C SER A 193 -8.91 -0.04 6.86
N ALA A 194 -9.68 -1.07 6.49
CA ALA A 194 -9.15 -2.40 6.21
C ALA A 194 -10.13 -3.25 5.38
N PHE A 195 -9.59 -4.17 4.57
CA PHE A 195 -10.35 -5.25 3.93
C PHE A 195 -10.68 -6.42 4.86
N THR A 196 -9.92 -6.57 5.95
CA THR A 196 -10.00 -7.73 6.84
C THR A 196 -10.98 -7.47 7.98
N PRO A 197 -12.11 -8.19 8.07
CA PRO A 197 -13.12 -7.92 9.11
C PRO A 197 -12.58 -8.01 10.54
N GLU A 198 -11.68 -8.97 10.84
CA GLU A 198 -11.05 -9.11 12.16
C GLU A 198 -10.26 -7.86 12.56
N VAL A 199 -9.59 -7.23 11.59
CA VAL A 199 -8.87 -5.97 11.80
C VAL A 199 -9.86 -4.88 12.18
N CYS A 200 -10.94 -4.71 11.40
CA CYS A 200 -11.96 -3.69 11.69
C CYS A 200 -12.58 -3.88 13.09
N ILE A 201 -12.87 -5.12 13.48
CA ILE A 201 -13.38 -5.44 14.82
C ILE A 201 -12.38 -5.00 15.90
N LEU A 202 -11.11 -5.41 15.77
CA LEU A 202 -10.10 -5.07 16.77
C LEU A 202 -9.83 -3.57 16.84
N LEU A 203 -9.83 -2.86 15.72
CA LEU A 203 -9.73 -1.40 15.69
C LEU A 203 -10.90 -0.75 16.45
N ALA A 204 -12.13 -1.21 16.22
CA ALA A 204 -13.32 -0.68 16.90
C ALA A 204 -13.35 -0.96 18.41
N LEU A 205 -12.73 -2.06 18.83
CA LEU A 205 -12.62 -2.46 20.25
C LEU A 205 -11.45 -1.78 20.97
N LYS A 206 -10.33 -1.56 20.29
CA LYS A 206 -9.09 -1.04 20.91
C LYS A 206 -9.02 0.48 20.97
N GLN A 207 -9.76 1.19 20.11
CA GLN A 207 -9.72 2.65 20.07
C GLN A 207 -11.09 3.24 19.68
N LYS A 208 -11.32 4.50 20.07
CA LYS A 208 -12.49 5.32 19.70
C LYS A 208 -12.11 6.71 19.17
N ALA A 209 -10.81 6.96 18.97
CA ALA A 209 -10.28 8.25 18.53
C ALA A 209 -10.46 8.47 17.02
N TYR A 210 -10.45 7.40 16.23
CA TYR A 210 -10.45 7.45 14.78
C TYR A 210 -11.62 6.64 14.22
N PRO A 211 -12.37 7.18 13.25
CA PRO A 211 -13.38 6.41 12.52
C PRO A 211 -12.74 5.22 11.81
N VAL A 212 -13.42 4.08 11.88
CA VAL A 212 -13.01 2.84 11.19
C VAL A 212 -13.94 2.61 10.02
N LEU A 213 -13.39 2.47 8.82
CA LEU A 213 -14.13 2.13 7.60
C LEU A 213 -13.80 0.70 7.16
N PHE A 214 -14.82 -0.05 6.80
CA PHE A 214 -14.63 -1.38 6.23
C PHE A 214 -14.55 -1.31 4.70
N ILE A 215 -13.45 -1.79 4.12
CA ILE A 215 -13.29 -1.86 2.67
C ILE A 215 -13.88 -3.18 2.19
N THR A 216 -14.93 -3.12 1.38
CA THR A 216 -15.60 -4.31 0.84
C THR A 216 -15.06 -4.63 -0.54
N GLY A 217 -14.65 -5.89 -0.74
CA GLY A 217 -14.31 -6.47 -2.04
C GLY A 217 -15.45 -7.26 -2.67
N ALA A 218 -16.67 -7.15 -2.13
CA ALA A 218 -17.82 -7.99 -2.47
C ALA A 218 -18.23 -7.94 -3.96
N GLU A 219 -17.85 -6.90 -4.68
CA GLU A 219 -18.28 -6.65 -6.05
C GLU A 219 -17.31 -7.21 -7.09
N THR A 220 -16.11 -7.57 -6.63
CA THR A 220 -15.13 -8.37 -7.36
C THR A 220 -14.58 -9.46 -6.42
N PRO A 221 -15.43 -10.35 -5.90
CA PRO A 221 -14.99 -11.32 -4.92
C PRO A 221 -14.01 -12.27 -5.59
N ALA A 222 -12.87 -12.51 -4.93
CA ALA A 222 -11.98 -13.55 -5.39
C ALA A 222 -12.71 -14.90 -5.30
N LYS A 223 -12.49 -15.79 -6.26
CA LYS A 223 -13.20 -17.08 -6.33
C LYS A 223 -13.01 -17.93 -5.07
N ASP A 224 -11.92 -17.70 -4.35
CA ASP A 224 -11.51 -18.37 -3.12
C ASP A 224 -11.78 -17.54 -1.86
N ASP A 225 -12.44 -16.38 -1.99
CA ASP A 225 -12.90 -15.59 -0.85
C ASP A 225 -14.24 -16.12 -0.35
N HIS A 226 -14.22 -16.66 0.87
CA HIS A 226 -15.37 -17.31 1.50
C HIS A 226 -15.88 -16.55 2.72
N ASP A 227 -15.42 -15.31 2.93
CA ASP A 227 -15.89 -14.49 4.03
C ASP A 227 -17.28 -13.91 3.74
N VAL A 228 -18.29 -14.46 4.42
CA VAL A 228 -19.69 -14.05 4.26
C VAL A 228 -19.96 -12.61 4.69
N ARG A 229 -19.08 -11.99 5.49
CA ARG A 229 -19.23 -10.58 5.90
C ARG A 229 -18.87 -9.62 4.76
N ALA A 230 -18.05 -10.09 3.82
CA ALA A 230 -17.59 -9.35 2.65
C ALA A 230 -18.20 -9.85 1.34
N SER A 231 -19.29 -10.64 1.39
CA SER A 231 -19.83 -11.31 0.19
C SER A 231 -20.83 -10.48 -0.62
N SER A 232 -21.35 -9.39 -0.05
CA SER A 232 -22.24 -8.45 -0.74
C SER A 232 -22.22 -7.10 -0.03
N LEU A 233 -22.68 -6.04 -0.72
CA LEU A 233 -22.88 -4.73 -0.10
C LEU A 233 -23.82 -4.78 1.12
N ASP A 234 -24.88 -5.58 1.06
CA ASP A 234 -25.82 -5.75 2.18
C ASP A 234 -25.13 -6.39 3.40
N MET A 235 -24.32 -7.43 3.17
CA MET A 235 -23.57 -8.08 4.24
C MET A 235 -22.51 -7.15 4.84
N ALA A 236 -21.83 -6.35 4.00
CA ALA A 236 -20.88 -5.35 4.46
C ALA A 236 -21.55 -4.29 5.34
N VAL A 237 -22.72 -3.79 4.92
CA VAL A 237 -23.51 -2.82 5.71
C VAL A 237 -23.97 -3.43 7.04
N ARG A 238 -24.42 -4.69 7.06
CA ARG A 238 -24.77 -5.38 8.32
C ARG A 238 -23.57 -5.53 9.24
N PHE A 239 -22.41 -5.88 8.68
CA PHE A 239 -21.17 -6.02 9.43
C PHE A 239 -20.73 -4.69 10.07
N VAL A 240 -20.74 -3.60 9.29
CA VAL A 240 -20.41 -2.25 9.78
C VAL A 240 -21.34 -1.81 10.90
N ASN A 241 -22.66 -2.01 10.74
CA ASN A 241 -23.63 -1.69 11.79
C ASN A 241 -23.46 -2.55 13.04
N GLN A 242 -23.17 -3.85 12.89
CA GLN A 242 -23.00 -4.77 14.02
C GLN A 242 -21.83 -4.36 14.93
N TRP A 243 -20.76 -3.81 14.36
CA TRP A 243 -19.54 -3.44 15.07
C TRP A 243 -19.38 -1.94 15.30
N ASP A 244 -20.42 -1.15 15.03
CA ASP A 244 -20.43 0.31 15.20
C ASP A 244 -19.25 0.98 14.47
N LEU A 245 -19.00 0.53 13.23
CA LEU A 245 -17.99 1.13 12.37
C LEU A 245 -18.58 2.38 11.68
N ALA A 246 -17.71 3.32 11.29
CA ALA A 246 -18.15 4.61 10.76
C ALA A 246 -18.74 4.52 9.34
N GLY A 247 -18.40 3.47 8.58
CA GLY A 247 -18.90 3.30 7.22
C GLY A 247 -18.14 2.29 6.38
N ILE A 248 -18.36 2.35 5.08
CA ILE A 248 -17.79 1.41 4.09
C ILE A 248 -17.07 2.13 2.97
N VAL A 249 -16.07 1.46 2.41
CA VAL A 249 -15.41 1.83 1.16
C VAL A 249 -15.70 0.73 0.13
N VAL A 250 -16.33 1.09 -0.99
CA VAL A 250 -16.86 0.15 -1.99
C VAL A 250 -16.13 0.30 -3.31
N ALA A 251 -15.97 -0.77 -4.09
CA ALA A 251 -15.49 -0.61 -5.46
C ALA A 251 -16.37 0.39 -6.23
N ALA A 252 -15.79 1.28 -7.04
CA ALA A 252 -16.55 2.34 -7.71
C ALA A 252 -17.56 1.80 -8.74
N LYS A 253 -17.26 0.66 -9.37
CA LYS A 253 -18.10 0.02 -10.42
C LYS A 253 -19.59 -0.13 -10.06
N PRO A 254 -19.98 -0.80 -8.96
CA PRO A 254 -21.38 -0.89 -8.53
C PRO A 254 -22.02 0.48 -8.27
N LEU A 255 -21.27 1.44 -7.72
CA LEU A 255 -21.80 2.77 -7.36
C LEU A 255 -22.04 3.63 -8.61
N VAL A 256 -21.15 3.57 -9.60
CA VAL A 256 -21.34 4.23 -10.89
C VAL A 256 -22.52 3.60 -11.65
N ALA A 257 -22.61 2.27 -11.65
CA ALA A 257 -23.70 1.57 -12.33
C ALA A 257 -25.07 1.78 -11.66
N CYS A 258 -25.10 1.94 -10.33
CA CYS A 258 -26.31 2.19 -9.55
C CYS A 258 -26.05 3.22 -8.45
N PRO A 259 -26.07 4.54 -8.75
CA PRO A 259 -25.72 5.59 -7.78
C PRO A 259 -26.67 5.65 -6.58
N ARG A 260 -27.89 5.10 -6.71
CA ARG A 260 -28.84 4.96 -5.59
C ARG A 260 -28.30 4.12 -4.43
N LEU A 261 -27.29 3.26 -4.66
CA LEU A 261 -26.63 2.51 -3.60
C LEU A 261 -25.91 3.43 -2.61
N ILE A 262 -25.39 4.57 -3.06
CA ILE A 262 -24.78 5.59 -2.19
C ILE A 262 -25.84 6.14 -1.24
N GLY A 263 -27.01 6.52 -1.77
CA GLY A 263 -28.15 6.97 -0.96
C GLY A 263 -28.67 5.92 0.02
N TYR A 264 -28.61 4.63 -0.34
CA TYR A 264 -28.94 3.53 0.59
C TYR A 264 -27.99 3.51 1.79
N VAL A 265 -26.67 3.54 1.57
CA VAL A 265 -25.66 3.51 2.63
C VAL A 265 -25.77 4.76 3.51
N LYS A 266 -25.85 5.94 2.88
CA LYS A 266 -25.97 7.21 3.60
C LYS A 266 -27.28 7.36 4.37
N GLY A 267 -28.37 6.78 3.86
CA GLY A 267 -29.66 6.73 4.56
C GLY A 267 -29.61 5.95 5.88
N LEU A 268 -28.59 5.12 6.08
CA LEU A 268 -28.31 4.41 7.34
C LEU A 268 -27.39 5.20 8.28
N GLY A 269 -27.00 6.43 7.91
CA GLY A 269 -26.07 7.25 8.69
C GLY A 269 -24.61 6.82 8.57
N LEU A 270 -24.28 5.96 7.61
CA LEU A 270 -22.93 5.44 7.39
C LEU A 270 -22.19 6.29 6.36
N VAL A 271 -20.88 6.45 6.57
CA VAL A 271 -19.97 6.99 5.55
C VAL A 271 -19.93 6.03 4.35
N CYS A 272 -20.06 6.58 3.15
CA CYS A 272 -19.94 5.85 1.90
C CYS A 272 -18.82 6.46 1.07
N ALA A 273 -17.74 5.70 0.90
CA ALA A 273 -16.61 6.06 0.05
C ALA A 273 -16.39 5.03 -1.05
N SER A 274 -15.56 5.37 -2.05
CA SER A 274 -15.26 4.44 -3.13
C SER A 274 -13.78 4.35 -3.49
N TYR A 275 -13.40 3.22 -4.08
CA TYR A 275 -12.06 2.96 -4.60
C TYR A 275 -12.08 2.27 -5.97
N GLY A 276 -10.95 2.24 -6.65
CA GLY A 276 -10.74 1.46 -7.88
C GLY A 276 -10.79 2.29 -9.16
N PRO A 277 -10.59 1.65 -10.32
CA PRO A 277 -10.16 2.32 -11.55
C PRO A 277 -11.15 3.32 -12.11
N LEU A 278 -12.46 3.18 -11.84
CA LEU A 278 -13.44 4.15 -12.30
C LEU A 278 -13.34 5.51 -11.59
N ASN A 279 -12.63 5.59 -10.46
CA ASN A 279 -12.37 6.87 -9.80
C ASN A 279 -11.30 7.71 -10.52
N GLU A 280 -10.63 7.16 -11.53
CA GLU A 280 -9.64 7.90 -12.34
C GLU A 280 -10.27 8.72 -13.48
N GLU A 281 -11.60 8.63 -13.62
CA GLU A 281 -12.39 9.26 -14.66
C GLU A 281 -13.35 10.31 -14.05
N PRO A 282 -13.21 11.61 -14.40
CA PRO A 282 -14.05 12.69 -13.87
C PRO A 282 -15.56 12.45 -14.01
N GLU A 283 -16.00 11.87 -15.12
CA GLU A 283 -17.42 11.60 -15.39
C GLU A 283 -18.01 10.62 -14.37
N ASN A 284 -17.27 9.55 -14.05
CA ASN A 284 -17.67 8.55 -13.06
C ASN A 284 -17.62 9.10 -11.63
N VAL A 285 -16.62 9.94 -11.33
CA VAL A 285 -16.56 10.62 -10.02
C VAL A 285 -17.72 11.57 -9.86
N LYS A 286 -18.09 12.33 -10.91
CA LYS A 286 -19.24 13.23 -10.89
C LYS A 286 -20.56 12.49 -10.63
N ILE A 287 -20.77 11.34 -11.27
CA ILE A 287 -21.95 10.49 -11.00
C ILE A 287 -22.05 10.13 -9.51
N GLN A 288 -20.92 9.78 -8.88
CA GLN A 288 -20.87 9.44 -7.46
C GLN A 288 -21.07 10.68 -6.57
N ALA A 289 -20.47 11.82 -6.93
CA ALA A 289 -20.61 13.09 -6.22
C ALA A 289 -22.05 13.61 -6.25
N ASP A 290 -22.71 13.58 -7.40
CA ASP A 290 -24.12 13.98 -7.57
C ASP A 290 -25.07 13.08 -6.76
N ALA A 291 -24.69 11.81 -6.53
CA ALA A 291 -25.40 10.88 -5.65
C ALA A 291 -25.03 11.03 -4.16
N GLY A 292 -24.09 11.92 -3.85
CA GLY A 292 -23.72 12.31 -2.49
C GLY A 292 -22.63 11.45 -1.85
N ILE A 293 -21.71 10.82 -2.62
CA ILE A 293 -20.55 10.10 -2.05
C ILE A 293 -19.76 10.99 -1.07
N ASP A 294 -19.25 10.44 0.03
CA ASP A 294 -18.53 11.26 1.03
C ASP A 294 -17.09 11.57 0.59
N PHE A 295 -16.39 10.59 0.02
CA PHE A 295 -15.11 10.80 -0.66
C PHE A 295 -14.79 9.65 -1.62
N VAL A 296 -13.87 9.91 -2.55
CA VAL A 296 -13.36 8.93 -3.52
C VAL A 296 -11.84 8.80 -3.36
N ILE A 297 -11.33 7.58 -3.46
CA ILE A 297 -9.88 7.28 -3.50
C ILE A 297 -9.46 7.23 -4.96
N THR A 298 -8.43 8.00 -5.33
CA THR A 298 -7.94 8.13 -6.71
C THR A 298 -6.44 8.43 -6.76
N ASP A 299 -5.77 7.91 -7.79
CA ASP A 299 -4.38 8.21 -8.10
C ASP A 299 -4.24 9.57 -8.82
N ARG A 300 -5.22 9.96 -9.64
CA ARG A 300 -5.23 11.20 -10.44
C ARG A 300 -5.82 12.39 -9.68
N VAL A 301 -5.29 12.63 -8.47
CA VAL A 301 -5.75 13.68 -7.53
C VAL A 301 -5.98 15.03 -8.21
N ALA A 302 -5.01 15.53 -8.98
CA ALA A 302 -5.09 16.85 -9.61
C ALA A 302 -6.26 16.98 -10.61
N LEU A 303 -6.50 15.92 -11.39
CA LEU A 303 -7.57 15.91 -12.37
C LEU A 303 -8.94 15.86 -11.69
N ILE A 304 -9.07 14.96 -10.70
CA ILE A 304 -10.34 14.72 -10.02
C ILE A 304 -10.71 15.91 -9.14
N SER A 305 -9.76 16.48 -8.38
CA SER A 305 -10.00 17.67 -7.55
C SER A 305 -10.53 18.82 -8.38
N LYS A 306 -9.89 19.10 -9.53
CA LYS A 306 -10.34 20.16 -10.44
C LYS A 306 -11.75 19.91 -10.96
N SER A 307 -12.09 18.67 -11.32
CA SER A 307 -13.41 18.33 -11.84
C SER A 307 -14.55 18.50 -10.81
N LEU A 308 -14.23 18.43 -9.51
CA LEU A 308 -15.18 18.63 -8.43
C LEU A 308 -15.38 20.11 -8.08
N GLU A 309 -14.33 20.94 -8.21
CA GLU A 309 -14.43 22.40 -8.02
C GLU A 309 -15.37 23.08 -9.03
N ASP A 310 -15.39 22.58 -10.27
CA ASP A 310 -16.28 23.08 -11.34
C ASP A 310 -17.78 22.77 -11.08
N VAL A 311 -18.12 21.94 -10.09
CA VAL A 311 -19.51 21.57 -9.73
C VAL A 311 -20.09 22.48 -8.64
N ASP A 312 -19.24 23.05 -7.78
CA ASP A 312 -19.62 23.94 -6.68
C ASP A 312 -19.68 25.44 -7.11
N SER A 313 -19.48 25.73 -8.40
CA SER A 313 -19.48 27.07 -9.01
C SER A 313 -20.80 27.40 -9.71
#